data_AF-A0A0R1X4V1-F1
#
_entry.id   AF-A0A0R1X4V1-F1
#
_cell.length_a   1.000
_cell.length_b   1.000
_cell.length_c   1.000
_cell.angle_alpha   90.00
_cell.angle_beta   90.00
_cell.angle_gamma   90.00
#
_symmetry.space_group_name_H-M   'P 1'
#
loop_
_entity.id
_entity.type
_entity.pdbx_description
1 polymer ?
#
loop_
_entity_poly.entity_id
_entity_poly.type
_entity_poly.pdbx_seq_one_letter_code
_entity_poly.pdbx_strand_id
1 'polypeptide(L)' 'MQCRMTERYLKEHNVPFEERNINDEPQYIDQLKAQGFRSLPVVMAKDADPIMGFRPDSLKALVG' A
#
# COMPACT_ATOMS: atom_id res chain seq x y z
N MET A 1 0.12 -10.06 8.07
CA MET A 1 -1.34 -9.89 8.18
C MET A 1 -1.82 -8.57 7.58
N GLN A 2 -1.19 -7.44 7.88
CA GLN A 2 -1.64 -6.12 7.39
C GLN A 2 -1.69 -5.99 5.85
N CYS A 3 -0.73 -6.55 5.10
CA CYS A 3 -0.75 -6.50 3.63
C CYS A 3 -2.04 -7.10 3.06
N ARG A 4 -2.43 -8.30 3.52
CA ARG A 4 -3.66 -8.96 3.10
C ARG A 4 -4.92 -8.17 3.46
N MET A 5 -4.92 -7.45 4.59
CA MET A 5 -6.06 -6.63 4.99
C MET A 5 -6.22 -5.42 4.07
N THR A 6 -5.11 -4.74 3.74
CA THR A 6 -5.13 -3.62 2.78
C THR A 6 -5.55 -4.09 1.39
N GLU A 7 -4.97 -5.18 0.89
CA GLU A 7 -5.31 -5.76 -0.41
C GLU A 7 -6.79 -6.12 -0.50
N ARG A 8 -7.32 -6.80 0.54
CA ARG A 8 -8.74 -7.15 0.62
C ARG A 8 -9.64 -5.91 0.63
N TYR A 9 -9.29 -4.88 1.39
CA TYR A 9 -10.05 -3.63 1.44
C TYR A 9 -10.14 -2.98 0.05
N LEU A 10 -9.00 -2.86 -0.64
CA LEU A 10 -8.97 -2.28 -1.99
C LEU A 10 -9.81 -3.11 -2.98
N LYS A 11 -9.75 -4.45 -2.90
CA LYS A 11 -10.58 -5.36 -3.71
C LYS A 11 -12.07 -5.21 -3.42
N GLU A 12 -12.47 -5.21 -2.15
CA GLU A 12 -13.88 -5.09 -1.74
C GLU A 12 -14.51 -3.77 -2.21
N HIS A 13 -13.71 -2.70 -2.27
CA HIS A 13 -14.14 -1.39 -2.76
C HIS A 13 -13.86 -1.16 -4.26
N ASN A 14 -13.47 -2.19 -5.02
CA ASN A 14 -13.18 -2.11 -6.46
C ASN A 14 -12.15 -1.04 -6.85
N VAL A 15 -11.18 -0.76 -5.97
CA VAL A 15 -10.08 0.15 -6.28
C VAL A 15 -9.11 -0.60 -7.19
N PRO A 16 -8.75 -0.07 -8.37
CA PRO A 16 -7.71 -0.65 -9.19
C PRO A 16 -6.34 -0.39 -8.53
N PHE A 17 -5.57 -1.45 -8.29
CA PHE A 17 -4.22 -1.34 -7.76
C PHE A 17 -3.29 -2.38 -8.39
N GLU A 18 -2.00 -2.07 -8.36
CA GLU A 18 -0.92 -3.01 -8.71
C GLU A 18 -0.31 -3.52 -7.41
N GLU A 19 -0.26 -4.85 -7.24
CA GLU A 19 0.43 -5.45 -6.11
C GLU A 19 1.89 -5.69 -6.47
N ARG A 20 2.81 -5.15 -5.65
CA ARG A 20 4.25 -5.41 -5.74
C ARG A 20 4.71 -6.14 -4.49
N ASN A 21 4.96 -7.44 -4.62
CA ASN A 21 5.42 -8.27 -3.52
C ASN A 21 6.94 -8.17 -3.38
N ILE A 22 7.39 -7.46 -2.35
CA ILE A 22 8.83 -7.28 -2.08
C ILE A 22 9.59 -8.58 -1.76
N ASN A 23 8.90 -9.69 -1.49
CA ASN A 23 9.56 -10.99 -1.33
C ASN A 23 10.01 -11.57 -2.68
N ASP A 24 9.25 -11.28 -3.74
CA ASP A 24 9.57 -11.67 -5.12
C ASP A 24 10.44 -10.59 -5.79
N GLU A 25 10.22 -9.33 -5.41
CA GLU A 25 10.87 -8.15 -5.98
C GLU A 25 11.62 -7.33 -4.90
N PRO A 26 12.73 -7.86 -4.36
CA PRO A 26 13.48 -7.23 -3.27
C PRO A 26 14.07 -5.87 -3.65
N GLN A 27 14.20 -5.55 -4.95
CA GLN A 27 14.65 -4.24 -5.44
C GLN A 27 13.80 -3.07 -4.93
N TYR A 28 12.52 -3.32 -4.61
CA TYR A 28 11.65 -2.29 -4.07
C TYR A 28 11.91 -1.99 -2.59
N ILE A 29 12.56 -2.89 -1.85
CA ILE A 29 12.89 -2.69 -0.44
C ILE A 29 13.79 -1.47 -0.27
N ASP A 30 14.83 -1.36 -1.10
CA ASP A 30 15.79 -0.25 -1.02
C ASP A 30 15.14 1.07 -1.43
N GLN A 31 14.25 1.05 -2.43
CA GLN A 31 13.47 2.22 -2.81
C GLN A 31 12.55 2.69 -1.67
N LEU A 32 11.84 1.77 -1.02
CA LEU A 32 10.96 2.10 0.11
C LEU A 32 11.76 2.67 1.29
N LYS A 33 12.91 2.09 1.62
CA LYS A 33 13.81 2.60 2.66
C LYS A 33 14.36 3.99 2.33
N ALA A 34 14.77 4.22 1.08
CA ALA A 34 15.28 5.51 0.64
C ALA A 34 14.22 6.63 0.72
N GLN A 35 12.95 6.27 0.50
CA GLN A 35 11.80 7.16 0.67
C GLN A 35 11.38 7.35 2.15
N GLY A 36 12.04 6.66 3.09
CA GLY A 36 11.79 6.77 4.53
C GLY A 36 10.72 5.82 5.06
N PHE A 37 10.18 4.92 4.24
CA PHE A 37 9.22 3.92 4.68
C PHE A 37 9.90 2.84 5.52
N ARG A 38 9.27 2.52 6.66
CA ARG A 38 9.80 1.55 7.64
C ARG A 38 8.85 0.41 7.96
N SER A 39 7.64 0.44 7.39
CA SER A 39 6.60 -0.55 7.63
C SER A 39 5.87 -0.87 6.34
N LEU A 40 5.26 -2.05 6.32
CA LEU A 40 4.44 -2.54 5.23
C LEU A 40 3.02 -2.81 5.72
N PRO A 41 2.01 -2.78 4.84
CA PRO A 41 2.09 -2.42 3.42
C PRO A 41 2.33 -0.92 3.22
N VAL A 42 2.82 -0.52 2.04
CA VAL A 42 2.86 0.87 1.59
C VAL A 42 1.94 0.99 0.38
N VAL A 43 0.95 1.86 0.46
CA VAL A 43 0.04 2.16 -0.66
C VAL A 43 0.42 3.51 -1.22
N MET A 44 0.78 3.53 -2.51
CA MET A 44 1.07 4.76 -3.24
C MET A 44 -0.10 5.07 -4.16
N ALA A 45 -0.75 6.21 -3.94
CA ALA A 45 -1.78 6.74 -4.82
C ALA A 45 -1.21 7.89 -5.65
N LYS A 46 -1.73 8.11 -6.87
CA LYS A 46 -1.25 9.21 -7.73
C LYS A 46 -1.56 10.58 -7.14
N ASP A 47 -2.73 10.72 -6.53
CA ASP A 47 -3.29 12.00 -6.08
C ASP A 47 -3.46 12.07 -4.55
N ALA A 48 -2.79 11.19 -3.79
CA ALA A 48 -2.84 11.20 -2.33
C ALA A 48 -1.50 10.79 -1.72
N ASP A 49 -1.28 11.25 -0.49
CA ASP A 49 -0.07 10.91 0.26
C ASP A 49 0.05 9.39 0.45
N PRO A 50 1.28 8.85 0.42
CA PRO A 50 1.51 7.43 0.65
C PRO A 50 1.00 6.97 2.01
N ILE A 51 0.27 5.86 2.02
CA ILE A 51 -0.29 5.28 3.22
C ILE A 51 0.64 4.19 3.73
N MET A 52 1.13 4.36 4.95
CA MET A 52 1.97 3.37 5.64
C MET A 52 1.16 2.50 6.60
N GLY A 53 1.24 1.19 6.43
CA GLY A 53 0.51 0.20 7.22
C GLY A 53 -0.96 0.07 6.82
N PHE A 54 -1.70 -0.77 7.54
CA PHE A 54 -3.16 -0.87 7.36
C PHE A 54 -3.86 0.30 8.07
N ARG A 55 -4.29 1.30 7.30
CA ARG A 55 -4.95 2.52 7.80
C ARG A 55 -6.32 2.71 7.12
N PRO A 56 -7.39 2.09 7.63
CA PRO A 56 -8.70 2.13 6.99
C PRO A 56 -9.22 3.56 6.77
N ASP A 57 -8.96 4.48 7.71
CA ASP A 57 -9.40 5.88 7.55
C ASP A 57 -8.68 6.61 6.42
N SER A 58 -7.41 6.28 6.14
CA SER A 58 -6.69 6.82 4.99
C SER A 58 -7.09 6.11 3.69
N LEU A 59 -7.35 4.80 3.76
CA LEU A 59 -7.82 4.02 2.60
C LEU A 59 -9.21 4.46 2.15
N LYS A 60 -10.05 4.97 3.05
CA LYS A 60 -11.32 5.63 2.71
C LYS A 60 -11.16 6.76 1.69
N ALA A 61 -10.04 7.49 1.70
CA ALA A 61 -9.80 8.54 0.71
C ALA A 61 -9.56 8.00 -0.71
N LEU A 62 -9.29 6.70 -0.85
CA LEU A 62 -9.09 6.04 -2.15
C LEU A 62 -10.39 5.43 -2.70
N VAL A 63 -11.42 5.32 -1.86
CA VAL A 63 -12.72 4.72 -2.19
C VAL A 63 -13.74 5.85 -2.16
N GLY A 64 -14.18 6.30 -3.34
CA GLY A 64 -15.11 7.41 -3.48
C GLY A 64 -16.43 7.23 -2.72
#